data_AF-A0A550CH74-F1
#
_entry.id   AF-A0A550CH74-F1
#
_cell.length_a   1.000
_cell.length_b   1.000
_cell.length_c   1.000
_cell.angle_alpha   90.00
_cell.angle_beta   90.00
_cell.angle_gamma   90.00
#
_symmetry.space_group_name_H-M   'P 1'
#
loop_
_entity.id
_entity.type
_entity.pdbx_description
1 polymer ?
#
loop_
_entity_poly.entity_id
_entity_poly.type
_entity_poly.pdbx_seq_one_letter_code
_entity_poly.pdbx_strand_id
1 'polypeptide(L)'
;MSGSLPPLSLSILGVEPLDEFILEVADFIHHTIMTRPSNEELGVNESRIEVEAKVGTLKDKSTNMRLQLPILVETILTPGFDVRFESNMTIRQHQHYNQQLNKLHVTSTQPGHPSSPVGYAHHYLIDSFYGTDRDGRVRVTRDEKTNEVESVRKIKLANLEIYSPKRQADWRVTVSLECPVQHPVGQAMHTRRKDRLSYKHEEFSIDLTQVTANEAGTSNLLHELELEILRPELIMSLAAKRGDPNVSEMERGGFDELIRAFVNNARILVKNAGDP
;
A
#
# COMPACT_ATOMS: atom_id res chain seq x y z
N MET A 1 22.53 -21.25 39.99
CA MET A 1 22.14 -19.85 39.77
C MET A 1 21.88 -19.68 38.28
N SER A 2 20.60 -19.64 37.88
CA SER A 2 20.18 -19.40 36.50
C SER A 2 20.31 -17.90 36.20
N GLY A 3 21.51 -17.45 35.86
CA GLY A 3 21.74 -16.06 35.49
C GLY A 3 21.52 -15.87 34.00
N SER A 4 20.34 -15.43 33.57
CA SER A 4 20.20 -14.90 32.21
C SER A 4 21.10 -13.67 32.10
N LEU A 5 22.00 -13.66 31.12
CA LEU A 5 22.81 -12.49 30.81
C LEU A 5 21.89 -11.30 30.51
N PRO A 6 22.24 -10.08 30.97
CA PRO A 6 21.45 -8.89 30.67
C PRO A 6 21.47 -8.61 29.15
N PRO A 7 20.43 -7.95 28.62
CA PRO A 7 20.42 -7.51 27.22
C PRO A 7 21.58 -6.54 26.96
N LEU A 8 22.14 -6.61 25.74
CA LEU A 8 23.16 -5.67 25.29
C LEU A 8 22.55 -4.26 25.13
N SER A 9 23.36 -3.23 25.34
CA SER A 9 23.01 -1.86 24.97
C SER A 9 22.79 -1.76 23.45
N LEU A 10 21.87 -0.88 23.03
CA LEU A 10 21.54 -0.68 21.60
C LEU A 10 22.75 -0.24 20.76
N SER A 11 23.61 0.59 21.35
CA SER A 11 24.89 1.02 20.78
C SER A 11 25.83 1.54 21.88
N ILE A 12 27.05 1.96 21.51
CA ILE A 12 27.99 2.64 22.43
C ILE A 12 27.42 3.94 23.03
N LEU A 13 26.39 4.51 22.40
CA LEU A 13 25.70 5.72 22.87
C LEU A 13 24.35 5.40 23.55
N GLY A 14 23.97 4.12 23.62
CA GLY A 14 22.67 3.71 24.16
C GLY A 14 21.46 4.01 23.27
N VAL A 15 21.68 4.41 22.02
CA VAL A 15 20.63 4.75 21.04
C VAL A 15 20.66 3.77 19.86
N GLU A 16 19.49 3.43 19.31
CA GLU A 16 19.41 2.65 18.08
C GLU A 16 19.85 3.54 16.90
N PRO A 17 20.74 3.05 16.01
CA PRO A 17 21.08 3.80 14.80
C PRO A 17 19.86 3.94 13.90
N LEU A 18 19.88 4.99 13.10
CA LEU A 18 18.82 5.27 12.16
C LEU A 18 18.71 4.17 11.09
N ASP A 19 17.49 3.71 10.82
CA ASP A 19 17.18 2.87 9.65
C ASP A 19 17.04 3.76 8.41
N GLU A 20 18.13 3.88 7.64
CA GLU A 20 18.18 4.67 6.39
C GLU A 20 17.11 4.24 5.38
N PHE A 21 16.74 2.96 5.34
CA PHE A 21 15.72 2.49 4.41
C PHE A 21 14.36 3.08 4.76
N ILE A 22 14.00 3.05 6.04
CA ILE A 22 12.71 3.59 6.51
C ILE A 22 12.68 5.10 6.32
N LEU A 23 13.79 5.80 6.61
CA LEU A 23 13.89 7.23 6.36
C LEU A 23 13.74 7.57 4.89
N GLU A 24 14.37 6.83 3.97
CA GLU A 24 14.26 7.10 2.54
C GLU A 24 12.80 6.94 2.06
N VAL A 25 12.08 5.93 2.55
CA VAL A 25 10.63 5.78 2.27
C VAL A 25 9.84 6.95 2.87
N ALA A 26 10.17 7.38 4.09
CA ALA A 26 9.51 8.48 4.77
C ALA A 26 9.74 9.81 4.03
N ASP A 27 10.97 10.09 3.61
CA ASP A 27 11.35 11.26 2.83
C ASP A 27 10.64 11.29 1.49
N PHE A 28 10.59 10.15 0.79
CA PHE A 28 9.85 10.02 -0.46
C PHE A 28 8.35 10.35 -0.28
N ILE A 29 7.68 9.74 0.70
CA ILE A 29 6.25 9.96 0.94
C ILE A 29 6.01 11.41 1.38
N HIS A 30 6.81 11.92 2.33
CA HIS A 30 6.69 13.29 2.85
C HIS A 30 6.88 14.32 1.76
N HIS A 31 7.95 14.21 0.96
CA HIS A 31 8.21 15.11 -0.15
C HIS A 31 7.05 15.09 -1.15
N THR A 32 6.56 13.90 -1.52
CA THR A 32 5.45 13.76 -2.47
C THR A 32 4.16 14.40 -1.94
N ILE A 33 3.86 14.21 -0.65
CA ILE A 33 2.70 14.84 0.00
C ILE A 33 2.87 16.36 0.01
N MET A 34 4.02 16.88 0.42
CA MET A 34 4.24 18.32 0.60
C MET A 34 4.35 19.10 -0.72
N THR A 35 4.72 18.44 -1.81
CA THR A 35 4.86 19.04 -3.15
C THR A 35 3.69 18.72 -4.08
N ARG A 36 2.64 18.07 -3.56
CA ARG A 36 1.45 17.72 -4.35
C ARG A 36 0.78 18.99 -4.92
N PRO A 37 0.15 18.90 -6.10
CA PRO A 37 -0.63 20.01 -6.64
C PRO A 37 -1.80 20.35 -5.72
N SER A 38 -2.12 21.64 -5.63
CA SER A 38 -3.26 22.16 -4.88
C SER A 38 -4.59 21.77 -5.55
N ASN A 39 -5.67 21.81 -4.76
CA ASN A 39 -7.03 21.58 -5.27
C ASN A 39 -7.39 22.55 -6.42
N GLU A 40 -6.89 23.79 -6.34
CA GLU A 40 -7.09 24.82 -7.38
C GLU A 40 -6.37 24.44 -8.69
N GLU A 41 -5.09 24.05 -8.63
CA GLU A 41 -4.33 23.60 -9.79
C GLU A 41 -4.94 22.35 -10.46
N LEU A 42 -5.55 21.48 -9.65
CA LEU A 42 -6.24 20.27 -10.12
C LEU A 42 -7.66 20.52 -10.63
N GLY A 43 -8.22 21.70 -10.38
CA GLY A 43 -9.61 22.05 -10.69
C GLY A 43 -10.63 21.17 -9.96
N VAL A 44 -10.37 20.80 -8.70
CA VAL A 44 -11.26 19.97 -7.87
C VAL A 44 -11.58 20.67 -6.55
N ASN A 45 -12.71 20.32 -5.94
CA ASN A 45 -13.10 20.87 -4.64
C ASN A 45 -12.27 20.27 -3.51
N GLU A 46 -12.04 18.96 -3.57
CA GLU A 46 -11.29 18.21 -2.56
C GLU A 46 -10.44 17.13 -3.23
N SER A 47 -9.34 16.79 -2.56
CA SER A 47 -8.48 15.66 -2.91
C SER A 47 -8.01 15.01 -1.61
N ARG A 48 -7.94 13.68 -1.61
CA ARG A 48 -7.48 12.89 -0.47
C ARG A 48 -6.21 12.16 -0.85
N ILE A 49 -5.21 12.22 0.01
CA ILE A 49 -3.97 11.45 -0.17
C ILE A 49 -4.27 9.99 0.12
N GLU A 50 -3.81 9.14 -0.78
CA GLU A 50 -3.79 7.70 -0.62
C GLU A 50 -2.32 7.25 -0.71
N VAL A 51 -1.86 6.53 0.33
CA VAL A 51 -0.53 5.91 0.36
C VAL A 51 -0.71 4.41 0.49
N GLU A 52 -0.27 3.69 -0.53
CA GLU A 52 -0.43 2.25 -0.64
C GLU A 52 0.91 1.57 -0.98
N ALA A 53 1.14 0.38 -0.42
CA ALA A 53 2.19 -0.54 -0.81
C ALA A 53 1.56 -1.75 -1.50
N LYS A 54 2.01 -2.05 -2.72
CA LYS A 54 1.54 -3.24 -3.47
C LYS A 54 2.61 -4.31 -3.45
N VAL A 55 2.20 -5.56 -3.24
CA VAL A 55 3.06 -6.73 -3.36
C VAL A 55 2.98 -7.27 -4.78
N GLY A 56 4.12 -7.53 -5.40
CA GLY A 56 4.18 -7.93 -6.81
C GLY A 56 5.58 -8.37 -7.24
N THR A 57 5.91 -8.19 -8.52
CA THR A 57 7.28 -8.45 -9.01
C THR A 57 7.77 -7.31 -9.89
N LEU A 58 9.03 -6.95 -9.74
CA LEU A 58 9.72 -6.03 -10.65
C LEU A 58 10.24 -6.81 -11.85
N LYS A 59 9.82 -6.42 -13.05
CA LYS A 59 10.24 -7.01 -14.32
C LYS A 59 11.21 -6.10 -15.03
N ASP A 60 12.27 -6.71 -15.56
CA ASP A 60 13.09 -6.07 -16.60
C ASP A 60 12.25 -5.98 -17.88
N LYS A 61 12.14 -4.78 -18.46
CA LYS A 61 11.31 -4.55 -19.65
C LYS A 61 11.83 -5.24 -20.91
N SER A 62 13.14 -5.50 -20.98
CA SER A 62 13.78 -6.13 -22.13
C SER A 62 13.58 -7.65 -22.14
N THR A 63 13.68 -8.29 -20.98
CA THR A 63 13.58 -9.76 -20.86
C THR A 63 12.21 -10.25 -20.42
N ASN A 64 11.39 -9.36 -19.86
CA ASN A 64 10.13 -9.68 -19.18
C ASN A 64 10.29 -10.67 -17.99
N MET A 65 11.53 -10.89 -17.55
CA MET A 65 11.85 -11.71 -16.40
C MET A 65 11.86 -10.86 -15.14
N ARG A 66 11.74 -11.50 -13.97
CA ARG A 66 11.94 -10.80 -12.70
C ARG A 66 13.34 -10.21 -12.68
N LEU A 67 13.43 -8.94 -12.28
CA LEU A 67 14.66 -8.16 -12.20
C LEU A 67 15.73 -8.92 -11.42
N GLN A 68 16.96 -8.89 -11.93
CA GLN A 68 18.14 -9.43 -11.26
C GLN A 68 19.20 -8.33 -11.21
N LEU A 69 19.52 -7.91 -9.98
CA LEU A 69 20.56 -6.91 -9.71
C LEU A 69 21.66 -7.54 -8.85
N PRO A 70 22.92 -7.10 -8.97
CA PRO A 70 24.04 -7.61 -8.19
C PRO A 70 24.02 -7.07 -6.73
N ILE A 71 22.90 -7.25 -6.03
CA ILE A 71 22.66 -6.79 -4.66
C ILE A 71 22.06 -7.93 -3.81
N LEU A 72 22.40 -7.93 -2.53
CA LEU A 72 22.11 -9.06 -1.63
C LEU A 72 20.92 -8.82 -0.69
N VAL A 73 20.44 -7.59 -0.58
CA VAL A 73 19.44 -7.18 0.41
C VAL A 73 18.33 -6.39 -0.26
N GLU A 74 17.23 -6.21 0.46
CA GLU A 74 16.17 -5.30 0.05
C GLU A 74 16.75 -3.92 -0.25
N THR A 75 16.35 -3.32 -1.37
CA THR A 75 16.92 -2.05 -1.83
C THR A 75 15.87 -1.24 -2.57
N ILE A 76 15.82 0.05 -2.25
CA ILE A 76 15.03 1.04 -2.95
C ILE A 76 15.72 1.34 -4.28
N LEU A 77 14.99 1.19 -5.38
CA LEU A 77 15.51 1.57 -6.69
C LEU A 77 15.34 3.08 -6.86
N THR A 78 16.34 3.70 -7.49
CA THR A 78 16.29 5.13 -7.81
C THR A 78 15.05 5.45 -8.66
N PRO A 79 14.31 6.53 -8.37
CA PRO A 79 13.20 6.95 -9.20
C PRO A 79 13.59 7.04 -10.69
N GLY A 80 12.73 6.50 -11.56
CA GLY A 80 12.97 6.45 -13.01
C GLY A 80 13.82 5.27 -13.50
N PHE A 81 14.26 4.37 -12.62
CA PHE A 81 14.89 3.11 -13.04
C PHE A 81 13.96 2.32 -13.98
N ASP A 82 14.51 1.81 -15.09
CA ASP A 82 13.69 1.29 -16.20
C ASP A 82 13.15 -0.12 -15.92
N VAL A 83 12.11 -0.20 -15.08
CA VAL A 83 11.45 -1.45 -14.68
C VAL A 83 9.95 -1.37 -14.86
N ARG A 84 9.33 -2.53 -14.98
CA ARG A 84 7.87 -2.68 -14.94
C ARG A 84 7.48 -3.46 -13.70
N PHE A 85 6.73 -2.86 -12.81
CA PHE A 85 6.11 -3.59 -11.71
C PHE A 85 4.84 -4.28 -12.18
N GLU A 86 4.70 -5.56 -11.84
CA GLU A 86 3.47 -6.33 -12.00
C GLU A 86 2.83 -6.57 -10.64
N SER A 87 1.70 -5.91 -10.41
CA SER A 87 0.83 -6.15 -9.26
C SER A 87 0.00 -7.39 -9.52
N ASN A 88 0.58 -8.57 -9.31
CA ASN A 88 -0.11 -9.84 -9.44
C ASN A 88 0.61 -10.91 -8.62
N MET A 89 -0.12 -11.95 -8.21
CA MET A 89 0.43 -13.15 -7.60
C MET A 89 -0.26 -14.39 -8.11
N THR A 90 0.31 -15.55 -7.80
CA THR A 90 -0.34 -16.83 -8.12
C THR A 90 -1.55 -17.06 -7.23
N ILE A 91 -2.50 -17.88 -7.70
CA ILE A 91 -3.65 -18.30 -6.91
C ILE A 91 -3.26 -18.99 -5.59
N ARG A 92 -2.12 -19.70 -5.57
CA ARG A 92 -1.58 -20.34 -4.36
C ARG A 92 -1.12 -19.31 -3.33
N GLN A 93 -0.37 -18.30 -3.74
CA GLN A 93 0.01 -17.18 -2.88
C GLN A 93 -1.21 -16.45 -2.33
N HIS A 94 -2.21 -16.19 -3.17
CA HIS A 94 -3.46 -15.57 -2.74
C HIS A 94 -4.18 -16.42 -1.68
N GLN A 95 -4.32 -17.73 -1.91
CA GLN A 95 -4.92 -18.65 -0.95
C GLN A 95 -4.13 -18.69 0.36
N HIS A 96 -2.80 -18.68 0.29
CA HIS A 96 -1.92 -18.66 1.44
C HIS A 96 -2.12 -17.39 2.29
N TYR A 97 -2.13 -16.20 1.68
CA TYR A 97 -2.43 -14.96 2.38
C TYR A 97 -3.81 -14.96 3.02
N ASN A 98 -4.83 -15.41 2.29
CA ASN A 98 -6.19 -15.52 2.82
C ASN A 98 -6.24 -16.38 4.09
N GLN A 99 -5.57 -17.54 4.08
CA GLN A 99 -5.49 -18.40 5.27
C GLN A 99 -4.78 -17.73 6.44
N GLN A 100 -3.64 -17.07 6.20
CA GLN A 100 -2.89 -16.39 7.24
C GLN A 100 -3.67 -15.22 7.85
N LEU A 101 -4.25 -14.35 7.02
CA LEU A 101 -4.97 -13.16 7.46
C LEU A 101 -6.27 -13.52 8.19
N ASN A 102 -7.01 -14.53 7.73
CA ASN A 102 -8.17 -15.06 8.45
C ASN A 102 -7.79 -15.65 9.81
N LYS A 103 -6.69 -16.41 9.87
CA LYS A 103 -6.19 -16.94 11.13
C LYS A 103 -5.83 -15.79 12.08
N LEU A 104 -5.11 -14.78 11.59
CA LEU A 104 -4.73 -13.61 12.37
C LEU A 104 -5.95 -12.86 12.92
N HIS A 105 -6.97 -12.63 12.08
CA HIS A 105 -8.24 -12.05 12.49
C HIS A 105 -8.83 -12.83 13.68
N VAL A 106 -9.05 -14.14 13.52
CA VAL A 106 -9.64 -14.99 14.56
C VAL A 106 -8.81 -15.02 15.85
N THR A 107 -7.48 -15.06 15.76
CA THR A 107 -6.61 -15.08 16.94
C THR A 107 -6.57 -13.74 17.66
N SER A 108 -6.54 -12.63 16.90
CA SER A 108 -6.44 -11.27 17.45
C SER A 108 -7.70 -10.85 18.21
N THR A 109 -8.86 -11.46 17.91
CA THR A 109 -10.13 -11.19 18.59
C THR A 109 -10.35 -12.05 19.84
N GLN A 110 -9.43 -12.96 20.18
CA GLN A 110 -9.57 -13.80 21.38
C GLN A 110 -9.35 -12.98 22.65
N PRO A 111 -10.09 -13.28 23.75
CA PRO A 111 -9.87 -12.64 25.04
C PRO A 111 -8.42 -12.81 25.52
N GLY A 112 -7.79 -11.72 25.93
CA GLY A 112 -6.41 -11.74 26.45
C GLY A 112 -5.32 -11.77 25.37
N HIS A 113 -5.66 -11.63 24.09
CA HIS A 113 -4.65 -11.41 23.05
C HIS A 113 -3.93 -10.06 23.31
N PRO A 114 -2.58 -10.00 23.24
CA PRO A 114 -1.83 -8.82 23.66
C PRO A 114 -1.84 -7.66 22.64
N SER A 115 -2.24 -7.92 21.39
CA SER A 115 -2.31 -6.90 20.32
C SER A 115 -3.71 -6.37 20.10
N SER A 116 -3.80 -5.21 19.45
CA SER A 116 -5.03 -4.68 18.88
C SER A 116 -5.75 -5.73 18.00
N PRO A 117 -7.09 -5.80 18.04
CA PRO A 117 -7.84 -6.74 17.22
C PRO A 117 -7.76 -6.33 15.74
N VAL A 118 -7.68 -7.32 14.86
CA VAL A 118 -7.76 -7.12 13.40
C VAL A 118 -9.23 -7.17 12.99
N GLY A 119 -9.75 -6.13 12.37
CA GLY A 119 -11.08 -6.11 11.75
C GLY A 119 -11.11 -6.85 10.41
N TYR A 120 -12.29 -7.31 10.00
CA TYR A 120 -12.50 -8.03 8.74
C TYR A 120 -13.75 -7.53 8.02
N ALA A 121 -13.66 -7.34 6.71
CA ALA A 121 -14.78 -7.05 5.82
C ALA A 121 -14.62 -7.73 4.46
N HIS A 122 -15.74 -8.08 3.83
CA HIS A 122 -15.76 -8.74 2.52
C HIS A 122 -16.66 -7.99 1.54
N HIS A 123 -16.02 -7.34 0.58
CA HIS A 123 -16.62 -6.46 -0.41
C HIS A 123 -16.68 -7.13 -1.78
N TYR A 124 -17.83 -6.99 -2.44
CA TYR A 124 -18.01 -7.36 -3.85
C TYR A 124 -18.26 -6.07 -4.60
N LEU A 125 -17.28 -5.64 -5.38
CA LEU A 125 -17.26 -4.31 -5.97
C LEU A 125 -17.25 -4.41 -7.50
N ILE A 126 -17.98 -3.52 -8.15
CA ILE A 126 -17.91 -3.31 -9.60
C ILE A 126 -17.25 -1.95 -9.84
N ASP A 127 -16.09 -1.96 -10.48
CA ASP A 127 -15.45 -0.74 -10.99
C ASP A 127 -15.90 -0.52 -12.44
N SER A 128 -16.41 0.68 -12.73
CA SER A 128 -16.78 1.14 -14.07
C SER A 128 -15.97 2.37 -14.42
N PHE A 129 -15.32 2.36 -15.59
CA PHE A 129 -14.42 3.43 -16.01
C PHE A 129 -15.03 4.30 -17.11
N TYR A 130 -14.97 5.61 -16.92
CA TYR A 130 -15.53 6.61 -17.83
C TYR A 130 -14.42 7.54 -18.33
N GLY A 131 -14.55 8.00 -19.58
CA GLY A 131 -13.55 8.82 -20.25
C GLY A 131 -12.54 8.02 -21.06
N THR A 132 -12.01 8.63 -22.12
CA THR A 132 -11.04 8.04 -23.05
C THR A 132 -9.59 8.30 -22.63
N ASP A 133 -9.33 9.43 -21.97
CA ASP A 133 -7.99 9.83 -21.58
C ASP A 133 -7.55 9.16 -20.27
N ARG A 134 -6.26 8.81 -20.19
CA ARG A 134 -5.68 8.12 -19.03
C ARG A 134 -5.64 9.03 -17.80
N ASP A 135 -5.44 10.32 -18.02
CA ASP A 135 -5.30 11.35 -16.97
C ASP A 135 -6.67 11.94 -16.55
N GLY A 136 -7.72 11.72 -17.35
CA GLY A 136 -9.09 12.15 -17.09
C GLY A 136 -10.05 11.01 -16.71
N ARG A 137 -9.55 9.79 -16.54
CA ARG A 137 -10.38 8.60 -16.33
C ARG A 137 -11.06 8.65 -14.96
N VAL A 138 -12.39 8.67 -14.95
CA VAL A 138 -13.19 8.56 -13.72
C VAL A 138 -13.50 7.09 -13.45
N ARG A 139 -13.22 6.64 -12.23
CA ARG A 139 -13.61 5.32 -11.73
C ARG A 139 -14.86 5.49 -10.89
N VAL A 140 -15.92 4.78 -11.26
CA VAL A 140 -17.11 4.61 -10.44
C VAL A 140 -17.06 3.23 -9.81
N THR A 141 -17.02 3.16 -8.49
CA THR A 141 -17.08 1.91 -7.72
C THR A 141 -18.49 1.74 -7.18
N ARG A 142 -19.08 0.55 -7.36
CA ARG A 142 -20.37 0.16 -6.76
C ARG A 142 -20.18 -1.07 -5.89
N ASP A 143 -20.64 -1.03 -4.64
CA ASP A 143 -20.74 -2.24 -3.80
C ASP A 143 -22.02 -3.02 -4.15
N GLU A 144 -21.89 -4.29 -4.53
CA GLU A 144 -22.99 -5.15 -4.97
C GLU A 144 -23.96 -5.51 -3.83
N LYS A 145 -23.54 -5.44 -2.57
CA LYS A 145 -24.37 -5.73 -1.41
C LYS A 145 -25.09 -4.47 -0.91
N THR A 146 -24.36 -3.38 -0.72
CA THR A 146 -24.93 -2.15 -0.13
C THR A 146 -25.56 -1.22 -1.16
N ASN A 147 -25.22 -1.37 -2.44
CA ASN A 147 -25.53 -0.43 -3.52
C ASN A 147 -24.94 0.97 -3.32
N GLU A 148 -23.97 1.13 -2.41
CA GLU A 148 -23.22 2.38 -2.29
C GLU A 148 -22.39 2.60 -3.55
N VAL A 149 -22.34 3.86 -3.99
CA VAL A 149 -21.66 4.27 -5.21
C VAL A 149 -20.71 5.40 -4.88
N GLU A 150 -19.46 5.22 -5.28
CA GLU A 150 -18.41 6.23 -5.14
C GLU A 150 -17.84 6.54 -6.53
N SER A 151 -17.57 7.82 -6.81
CA SER A 151 -17.00 8.28 -8.09
C SER A 151 -15.74 9.10 -7.82
N VAL A 152 -14.60 8.60 -8.31
CA VAL A 152 -13.27 9.15 -8.01
C VAL A 152 -12.46 9.30 -9.30
N ARG A 153 -11.78 10.44 -9.44
CA ARG A 153 -10.66 10.61 -10.36
C ARG A 153 -9.37 10.41 -9.56
N LYS A 154 -8.65 9.32 -9.86
CA LYS A 154 -7.39 8.97 -9.18
C LYS A 154 -6.21 9.53 -9.97
N ILE A 155 -5.40 10.37 -9.32
CA ILE A 155 -4.22 11.01 -9.91
C ILE A 155 -2.99 10.42 -9.22
N LYS A 156 -2.17 9.67 -9.96
CA LYS A 156 -0.92 9.14 -9.41
C LYS A 156 0.10 10.28 -9.31
N LEU A 157 0.68 10.47 -8.11
CA LEU A 157 1.73 11.46 -7.90
C LEU A 157 3.11 10.86 -8.14
N ALA A 158 3.41 9.75 -7.44
CA ALA A 158 4.71 9.11 -7.52
C ALA A 158 4.66 7.63 -7.14
N ASN A 159 5.71 6.90 -7.52
CA ASN A 159 5.97 5.53 -7.13
C ASN A 159 7.44 5.36 -6.72
N LEU A 160 7.66 4.51 -5.73
CA LEU A 160 8.97 4.06 -5.28
C LEU A 160 9.02 2.54 -5.38
N GLU A 161 9.99 2.02 -6.12
CA GLU A 161 10.14 0.58 -6.34
C GLU A 161 11.13 0.00 -5.34
N ILE A 162 10.76 -1.10 -4.70
CA ILE A 162 11.60 -1.81 -3.74
C ILE A 162 11.86 -3.22 -4.23
N TYR A 163 13.12 -3.48 -4.57
CA TYR A 163 13.58 -4.79 -4.99
C TYR A 163 13.99 -5.65 -3.78
N SER A 164 13.54 -6.90 -3.76
CA SER A 164 13.74 -7.83 -2.64
C SER A 164 14.39 -9.15 -3.11
N PRO A 165 15.74 -9.21 -3.29
CA PRO A 165 16.42 -10.35 -3.92
C PRO A 165 16.29 -11.67 -3.15
N LYS A 166 16.09 -11.60 -1.83
CA LYS A 166 15.94 -12.75 -0.94
C LYS A 166 14.50 -13.22 -0.75
N ARG A 167 13.54 -12.60 -1.45
CA ARG A 167 12.09 -12.85 -1.30
C ARG A 167 11.50 -13.27 -2.64
N GLN A 168 10.32 -13.88 -2.63
CA GLN A 168 9.61 -14.27 -3.86
C GLN A 168 8.80 -13.13 -4.49
N ALA A 169 8.59 -12.05 -3.73
CA ALA A 169 7.94 -10.83 -4.21
C ALA A 169 8.85 -9.63 -3.99
N ASP A 170 8.62 -8.61 -4.81
CA ASP A 170 9.06 -7.24 -4.66
C ASP A 170 7.85 -6.40 -4.23
N TRP A 171 8.05 -5.11 -3.97
CA TRP A 171 6.93 -4.25 -3.60
C TRP A 171 7.14 -2.82 -4.08
N ARG A 172 6.03 -2.10 -4.19
CA ARG A 172 5.99 -0.72 -4.67
C ARG A 172 5.19 0.13 -3.71
N VAL A 173 5.76 1.24 -3.25
CA VAL A 173 5.00 2.31 -2.60
C VAL A 173 4.45 3.22 -3.68
N THR A 174 3.16 3.55 -3.61
CA THR A 174 2.49 4.50 -4.49
C THR A 174 1.83 5.58 -3.63
N VAL A 175 2.02 6.83 -4.03
CA VAL A 175 1.29 7.97 -3.47
C VAL A 175 0.39 8.52 -4.56
N SER A 176 -0.90 8.62 -4.28
CA SER A 176 -1.92 9.12 -5.21
C SER A 176 -2.83 10.14 -4.53
N LEU A 177 -3.55 10.90 -5.36
CA LEU A 177 -4.71 11.66 -4.95
C LEU A 177 -5.98 10.99 -5.44
N GLU A 178 -6.92 10.78 -4.53
CA GLU A 178 -8.30 10.45 -4.87
C GLU A 178 -9.13 11.73 -4.80
N CYS A 179 -9.61 12.18 -5.97
CA CYS A 179 -10.48 13.33 -6.10
C CYS A 179 -11.92 12.85 -6.29
N PRO A 180 -12.80 12.99 -5.29
CA PRO A 180 -14.23 12.79 -5.45
C PRO A 180 -14.78 13.67 -6.58
N VAL A 181 -15.55 13.07 -7.47
CA VAL A 181 -16.17 13.75 -8.60
C VAL A 181 -17.64 13.38 -8.70
N GLN A 182 -18.41 14.20 -9.39
CA GLN A 182 -19.79 13.83 -9.72
C GLN A 182 -19.80 12.59 -10.62
N HIS A 183 -20.85 11.79 -10.49
CA HIS A 183 -21.03 10.61 -11.32
C HIS A 183 -21.04 11.02 -12.82
N PRO A 184 -20.17 10.45 -13.65
CA PRO A 184 -20.02 10.86 -15.04
C PRO A 184 -21.27 10.49 -15.86
N VAL A 185 -21.61 11.35 -16.82
CA VAL A 185 -22.67 11.07 -17.81
C VAL A 185 -22.09 10.23 -18.95
N GLY A 186 -22.82 9.21 -19.39
CA GLY A 186 -22.46 8.37 -20.53
C GLY A 186 -22.39 6.89 -20.17
N GLN A 187 -21.77 6.10 -21.05
CA GLN A 187 -21.57 4.67 -20.83
C GLN A 187 -20.16 4.39 -20.33
N ALA A 188 -20.03 3.39 -19.46
CA ALA A 188 -18.73 2.90 -19.02
C ALA A 188 -18.00 2.27 -20.22
N MET A 189 -16.73 2.65 -20.40
CA MET A 189 -15.86 2.13 -21.46
C MET A 189 -15.36 0.72 -21.13
N HIS A 190 -15.11 0.49 -19.84
CA HIS A 190 -14.62 -0.78 -19.32
C HIS A 190 -15.21 -1.01 -17.93
N THR A 191 -15.48 -2.28 -17.61
CA THR A 191 -15.91 -2.70 -16.28
C THR A 191 -15.09 -3.90 -15.83
N ARG A 192 -14.82 -3.95 -14.52
CA ARG A 192 -14.19 -5.09 -13.86
C ARG A 192 -14.88 -5.35 -12.53
N ARG A 193 -14.90 -6.62 -12.13
CA ARG A 193 -15.39 -7.05 -10.81
C ARG A 193 -14.22 -7.26 -9.88
N LYS A 194 -14.39 -6.89 -8.62
CA LYS A 194 -13.43 -7.10 -7.55
C LYS A 194 -14.10 -7.86 -6.42
N ASP A 195 -13.48 -8.96 -6.03
CA ASP A 195 -13.76 -9.67 -4.79
C ASP A 195 -12.65 -9.30 -3.80
N ARG A 196 -12.97 -8.54 -2.75
CA ARG A 196 -11.99 -7.95 -1.84
C ARG A 196 -12.23 -8.35 -0.39
N LEU A 197 -11.20 -8.96 0.19
CA LEU A 197 -11.09 -9.25 1.60
C LEU A 197 -10.22 -8.17 2.25
N SER A 198 -10.81 -7.36 3.12
CA SER A 198 -10.13 -6.23 3.78
C SER A 198 -9.92 -6.52 5.26
N TYR A 199 -8.67 -6.44 5.70
CA TYR A 199 -8.25 -6.63 7.08
C TYR A 199 -7.73 -5.32 7.65
N LYS A 200 -8.37 -4.79 8.69
CA LYS A 200 -8.00 -3.48 9.28
C LYS A 200 -7.30 -3.68 10.60
N HIS A 201 -6.11 -3.09 10.76
CA HIS A 201 -5.36 -3.11 12.01
C HIS A 201 -4.76 -1.74 12.26
N GLU A 202 -5.22 -1.07 13.30
CA GLU A 202 -4.80 0.30 13.66
C GLU A 202 -4.97 1.26 12.48
N GLU A 203 -3.87 1.79 11.96
CA GLU A 203 -3.83 2.78 10.87
C GLU A 203 -3.77 2.17 9.47
N PHE A 204 -3.89 0.85 9.36
CA PHE A 204 -3.61 0.12 8.14
C PHE A 204 -4.78 -0.75 7.66
N SER A 205 -4.99 -0.77 6.34
CA SER A 205 -5.82 -1.78 5.67
C SER A 205 -4.91 -2.72 4.89
N ILE A 206 -5.13 -4.01 4.99
CA ILE A 206 -4.53 -5.02 4.12
C ILE A 206 -5.66 -5.58 3.26
N ASP A 207 -5.61 -5.30 1.98
CA ASP A 207 -6.63 -5.68 1.01
C ASP A 207 -6.12 -6.80 0.12
N LEU A 208 -6.74 -7.98 0.21
CA LEU A 208 -6.49 -9.10 -0.67
C LEU A 208 -7.63 -9.16 -1.70
N THR A 209 -7.31 -8.87 -2.97
CA THR A 209 -8.31 -8.62 -4.01
C THR A 209 -8.13 -9.58 -5.20
N GLN A 210 -9.24 -10.20 -5.63
CA GLN A 210 -9.33 -10.84 -6.94
C GLN A 210 -10.01 -9.89 -7.92
N VAL A 211 -9.34 -9.58 -9.03
CA VAL A 211 -9.87 -8.68 -10.06
C VAL A 211 -10.18 -9.50 -11.32
N THR A 212 -11.43 -9.45 -11.77
CA THR A 212 -11.88 -10.08 -13.01
C THR A 212 -12.27 -9.01 -14.01
N ALA A 213 -11.54 -8.94 -15.13
CA ALA A 213 -11.82 -8.03 -16.24
C ALA A 213 -12.11 -8.83 -17.50
N ASN A 214 -13.20 -8.50 -18.20
CA ASN A 214 -13.52 -9.09 -19.49
C ASN A 214 -13.08 -8.11 -20.59
N GLU A 215 -11.97 -8.42 -21.25
CA GLU A 215 -11.48 -7.66 -22.41
C GLU A 215 -11.45 -8.57 -23.64
N ALA A 216 -12.17 -8.16 -24.69
CA ALA A 216 -12.16 -8.82 -26.01
C ALA A 216 -12.40 -10.35 -25.98
N GLY A 217 -13.23 -10.85 -25.06
CA GLY A 217 -13.57 -12.28 -24.94
C GLY A 217 -12.60 -13.10 -24.09
N THR A 218 -11.54 -12.49 -23.55
CA THR A 218 -10.62 -13.12 -22.60
C THR A 218 -10.91 -12.59 -21.20
N SER A 219 -11.18 -13.51 -20.26
CA SER A 219 -11.28 -13.16 -18.83
C SER A 219 -9.88 -13.13 -18.24
N ASN A 220 -9.44 -11.95 -17.82
CA ASN A 220 -8.20 -11.77 -17.10
C ASN A 220 -8.51 -11.77 -15.59
N LEU A 221 -8.01 -12.79 -14.90
CA LEU A 221 -8.07 -12.90 -13.44
C LEU A 221 -6.72 -12.49 -12.86
N LEU A 222 -6.72 -11.48 -12.00
CA LEU A 222 -5.56 -11.02 -11.26
C LEU A 222 -5.79 -11.21 -9.76
N HIS A 223 -4.70 -11.47 -9.05
CA HIS A 223 -4.67 -11.58 -7.60
C HIS A 223 -3.73 -10.50 -7.05
N GLU A 224 -4.27 -9.55 -6.30
CA GLU A 224 -3.55 -8.39 -5.79
C GLU A 224 -3.55 -8.39 -4.26
N LEU A 225 -2.47 -7.89 -3.66
CA LEU A 225 -2.37 -7.64 -2.22
C LEU A 225 -1.81 -6.24 -2.02
N GLU A 226 -2.57 -5.44 -1.29
CA GLU A 226 -2.32 -4.02 -1.06
C GLU A 226 -2.29 -3.77 0.45
N LEU A 227 -1.38 -2.91 0.90
CA LEU A 227 -1.33 -2.35 2.25
C LEU A 227 -1.54 -0.85 2.13
N GLU A 228 -2.54 -0.30 2.79
CA GLU A 228 -2.92 1.12 2.71
C GLU A 228 -2.90 1.78 4.09
N ILE A 229 -2.50 3.05 4.14
CA ILE A 229 -2.69 3.91 5.32
C ILE A 229 -4.11 4.47 5.31
N LEU A 230 -4.93 4.09 6.30
CA LEU A 230 -6.39 4.28 6.31
C LEU A 230 -6.87 5.73 6.45
N ARG A 231 -6.12 6.59 7.14
CA ARG A 231 -6.58 7.93 7.53
C ARG A 231 -5.75 9.01 6.82
N PRO A 232 -6.23 9.55 5.68
CA PRO A 232 -5.57 10.64 4.96
C PRO A 232 -5.30 11.86 5.84
N GLU A 233 -6.22 12.19 6.75
CA GLU A 233 -6.09 13.34 7.65
C GLU A 233 -4.96 13.14 8.67
N LEU A 234 -4.76 11.90 9.14
CA LEU A 234 -3.68 11.57 10.07
C LEU A 234 -2.32 11.77 9.40
N ILE A 235 -2.10 11.13 8.25
CA ILE A 235 -0.80 11.23 7.56
C ILE A 235 -0.50 12.67 7.16
N MET A 236 -1.51 13.44 6.73
CA MET A 236 -1.39 14.86 6.46
C MET A 236 -0.97 15.66 7.70
N SER A 237 -1.62 15.39 8.85
CA SER A 237 -1.32 16.07 10.11
C SER A 237 0.08 15.77 10.64
N LEU A 238 0.53 14.51 10.52
CA LEU A 238 1.85 14.08 10.93
C LEU A 238 2.93 14.63 10.01
N ALA A 239 2.69 14.62 8.70
CA ALA A 239 3.62 15.16 7.72
C ALA A 239 3.87 16.66 7.95
N ALA A 240 2.84 17.43 8.32
CA ALA A 240 2.98 18.85 8.61
C ALA A 240 3.83 19.15 9.86
N LYS A 241 3.88 18.22 10.82
CA LYS A 241 4.64 18.33 12.07
C LYS A 241 6.03 17.69 12.01
N ARG A 242 6.31 16.91 10.97
CA ARG A 242 7.58 16.18 10.79
C ARG A 242 8.75 17.16 10.82
N GLY A 243 9.66 16.97 11.77
CA GLY A 243 10.84 17.82 11.93
C GLY A 243 10.58 19.24 12.47
N ASP A 244 9.32 19.61 12.80
CA ASP A 244 9.01 20.94 13.33
C ASP A 244 9.60 21.12 14.74
N PRO A 245 10.48 22.12 14.96
CA PRO A 245 11.07 22.38 16.26
C PRO A 245 10.05 22.86 17.32
N ASN A 246 8.87 23.33 16.91
CA ASN A 246 7.88 23.94 17.79
C ASN A 246 6.86 22.96 18.40
N VAL A 247 6.87 21.71 17.96
CA VAL A 247 6.03 20.64 18.52
C VAL A 247 6.83 19.71 19.44
N SER A 248 6.13 18.87 20.20
CA SER A 248 6.78 17.88 21.06
C SER A 248 7.62 16.88 20.25
N GLU A 249 8.62 16.26 20.87
CA GLU A 249 9.47 15.24 20.22
C GLU A 249 8.64 14.08 19.63
N MET A 250 7.62 13.64 20.37
CA MET A 250 6.67 12.62 19.92
C MET A 250 5.92 13.05 18.65
N GLU A 251 5.40 14.28 18.62
CA GLU A 251 4.72 14.79 17.42
C GLU A 251 5.66 14.99 16.23
N ARG A 252 6.90 15.40 16.51
CA ARG A 252 7.94 15.60 15.49
C ARG A 252 8.33 14.28 14.81
N GLY A 253 8.40 13.19 15.58
CA GLY A 253 8.76 11.85 15.10
C GLY A 253 7.57 11.01 14.62
N GLY A 254 6.33 11.41 14.91
CA GLY A 254 5.13 10.59 14.65
C GLY A 254 4.93 10.20 13.19
N PHE A 255 5.36 11.04 12.23
CA PHE A 255 5.35 10.66 10.81
C PHE A 255 6.30 9.49 10.52
N ASP A 256 7.53 9.56 11.00
CA ASP A 256 8.53 8.51 10.79
C ASP A 256 8.14 7.22 11.51
N GLU A 257 7.46 7.31 12.66
CA GLU A 257 6.89 6.14 13.35
C GLU A 257 5.77 5.47 12.55
N LEU A 258 4.87 6.25 11.94
CA LEU A 258 3.82 5.73 11.06
C LEU A 258 4.43 5.02 9.84
N ILE A 259 5.43 5.63 9.19
CA ILE A 259 6.12 5.03 8.04
C ILE A 259 6.91 3.80 8.44
N ARG A 260 7.56 3.79 9.61
CA ARG A 260 8.21 2.60 10.17
C ARG A 260 7.23 1.43 10.30
N ALA A 261 6.05 1.67 10.87
CA ALA A 261 5.02 0.64 10.98
C ALA A 261 4.51 0.17 9.60
N PHE A 262 4.30 1.10 8.66
CA PHE A 262 3.92 0.80 7.28
C PHE A 262 4.95 -0.09 6.57
N VAL A 263 6.23 0.27 6.60
CA VAL A 263 7.34 -0.50 6.00
C VAL A 263 7.46 -1.87 6.66
N ASN A 264 7.34 -1.96 7.99
CA ASN A 264 7.39 -3.24 8.70
C ASN A 264 6.25 -4.17 8.28
N ASN A 265 5.02 -3.65 8.14
CA ASN A 265 3.88 -4.42 7.66
C ASN A 265 4.11 -4.90 6.22
N ALA A 266 4.60 -4.03 5.32
CA ALA A 266 4.94 -4.41 3.95
C ALA A 266 6.01 -5.52 3.91
N ARG A 267 7.09 -5.39 4.69
CA ARG A 267 8.15 -6.41 4.83
C ARG A 267 7.62 -7.75 5.32
N ILE A 268 6.66 -7.76 6.27
CA ILE A 268 5.99 -8.97 6.74
C ILE A 268 5.19 -9.61 5.60
N LEU A 269 4.42 -8.84 4.85
CA LEU A 269 3.65 -9.36 3.72
C LEU A 269 4.57 -9.96 2.66
N VAL A 270 5.63 -9.24 2.25
CA VAL A 270 6.60 -9.70 1.25
C VAL A 270 7.37 -10.94 1.73
N LYS A 271 7.72 -11.01 3.02
CA LYS A 271 8.34 -12.20 3.62
C LYS A 271 7.46 -13.45 3.50
N ASN A 272 6.14 -13.28 3.60
CA ASN A 272 5.15 -14.35 3.51
C ASN A 272 4.65 -14.58 2.06
N ALA A 273 5.30 -13.99 1.06
CA ALA A 273 4.95 -14.21 -0.35
C ALA A 273 5.40 -15.57 -0.89
N GLY A 274 6.26 -16.29 -0.16
CA GLY A 274 6.71 -17.62 -0.57
C GLY A 274 5.75 -18.71 -0.13
N ASP A 275 5.54 -19.71 -0.99
CA ASP A 275 4.86 -20.94 -0.60
C ASP A 275 5.60 -21.59 0.61
N PRO A 276 4.89 -22.09 1.63
CA PRO A 276 5.48 -22.91 2.69
C PRO A 276 6.05 -24.24 2.18
#